data_AF-A0A2C5YFF5-F1
#
_entry.id   AF-A0A2C5YFF5-F1
#
_cell.length_a   1.000
_cell.length_b   1.000
_cell.length_c   1.000
_cell.angle_alpha   90.00
_cell.angle_beta   90.00
_cell.angle_gamma   90.00
#
_symmetry.space_group_name_H-M   'P 1'
#
loop_
_entity.id
_entity.type
_entity.pdbx_description
1 polymer ?
#
loop_
_entity_poly.entity_id
_entity_poly.type
_entity_poly.pdbx_seq_one_letter_code
_entity_poly.pdbx_strand_id
1 'polypeptide(L)'
;MTSPVPSEAPWRSTFLSHIQQQDSPTLFVLSTVRAADSSSKAVPRARTVVFRGMWACLPTHLPTIATDARMDKTLEMAGGTVPTAQSGGGGPVEAVFWAPAVQTQWRLRGRAYVIGPDIDTDAAAPVREALTPYMRSTGAGGLLPQPAPGDTPDPEAGAGRGAGPGPQGG
;
A
#
# COMPACT_ATOMS: atom_id res chain seq x y z
N MET A 1 1.12 -2.17 -23.69
CA MET A 1 -0.08 -1.31 -23.63
C MET A 1 -0.03 -0.59 -22.29
N THR A 2 0.30 0.70 -22.30
CA THR A 2 0.47 1.51 -21.09
C THR A 2 -0.91 1.86 -20.57
N SER A 3 -1.35 1.21 -19.49
CA SER A 3 -2.62 1.58 -18.84
C SER A 3 -2.54 3.04 -18.40
N PRO A 4 -3.55 3.87 -18.69
CA PRO A 4 -3.56 5.27 -18.28
C PRO A 4 -3.47 5.33 -16.76
N VAL A 5 -2.52 6.12 -16.25
CA VAL A 5 -2.47 6.44 -14.82
C VAL A 5 -3.83 7.01 -14.45
N PRO A 6 -4.54 6.47 -13.45
CA PRO A 6 -5.83 7.01 -13.06
C PRO A 6 -5.66 8.50 -12.77
N SER A 7 -6.46 9.35 -13.42
CA SER A 7 -6.43 10.78 -13.13
C SER A 7 -6.73 10.98 -11.64
N GLU A 8 -6.03 11.94 -11.02
CA GLU A 8 -6.22 12.24 -9.62
C GLU A 8 -7.69 12.62 -9.39
N ALA A 9 -8.31 12.03 -8.37
CA ALA A 9 -9.71 12.32 -8.09
C ALA A 9 -9.86 13.81 -7.72
N PRO A 10 -10.84 14.53 -8.31
CA PRO A 10 -10.95 15.98 -8.15
C PRO A 10 -11.20 16.42 -6.71
N TRP A 11 -11.71 15.54 -5.86
CA TRP A 11 -11.95 15.77 -4.44
C TRP A 11 -10.73 15.54 -3.55
N ARG A 12 -9.65 14.94 -4.07
CA ARG A 12 -8.54 14.44 -3.25
C ARG A 12 -7.79 15.55 -2.54
N SER A 13 -7.42 16.62 -3.25
CA SER A 13 -6.68 17.74 -2.68
C SER A 13 -7.47 18.43 -1.57
N THR A 14 -8.75 18.69 -1.80
CA THR A 14 -9.68 19.27 -0.80
C THR A 14 -9.88 18.32 0.38
N PHE A 15 -10.02 17.02 0.13
CA PHE A 15 -10.14 16.03 1.20
C PHE A 15 -8.90 16.03 2.10
N LEU A 16 -7.71 15.93 1.50
CA LEU A 16 -6.44 15.92 2.23
C LEU A 16 -6.23 17.20 3.03
N SER A 17 -6.51 18.37 2.43
CA SER A 17 -6.38 19.64 3.14
C SER A 17 -7.33 19.73 4.34
N HIS A 18 -8.54 19.17 4.26
CA HIS A 18 -9.48 19.16 5.37
C HIS A 18 -9.03 18.23 6.52
N ILE A 19 -8.53 17.04 6.20
CA ILE A 19 -8.18 16.03 7.22
C ILE A 19 -6.79 16.25 7.85
N GLN A 20 -5.87 16.92 7.14
CA GLN A 20 -4.52 17.22 7.63
C GLN A 20 -4.47 18.41 8.59
N GLN A 21 -5.53 19.21 8.69
CA GLN A 21 -5.65 20.32 9.64
C GLN A 21 -5.88 19.87 11.10
N GLN A 22 -5.85 18.57 11.39
CA GLN A 22 -6.13 18.04 12.72
C GLN A 22 -4.84 17.77 13.51
N ASP A 23 -4.82 18.19 14.78
CA ASP A 23 -3.67 18.02 15.70
C ASP A 23 -3.46 16.56 16.19
N SER A 24 -4.33 15.64 15.78
CA SER A 24 -4.41 14.25 16.23
C SER A 24 -4.47 13.32 15.03
N PRO A 25 -4.05 12.04 15.14
CA PRO A 25 -4.26 11.05 14.08
C PRO A 25 -5.69 11.09 13.58
N THR A 26 -5.88 11.31 12.28
CA THR A 26 -7.20 11.41 11.65
C THR A 26 -7.98 10.11 11.88
N LEU A 27 -9.00 10.18 12.73
CA LEU A 27 -9.93 9.09 13.00
C LEU A 27 -11.14 9.21 12.08
N PHE A 28 -11.66 8.07 11.62
CA PHE A 28 -12.87 8.04 10.83
C PHE A 28 -13.69 6.79 11.15
N VAL A 29 -14.99 6.84 10.85
CA VAL A 29 -15.88 5.69 11.03
C VAL A 29 -15.86 4.86 9.76
N LEU A 30 -15.41 3.62 9.86
CA LEU A 30 -15.51 2.63 8.79
C LEU A 30 -16.75 1.77 9.03
N SER A 31 -17.63 1.74 8.04
CA SER A 31 -18.80 0.88 7.98
C SER A 31 -18.59 -0.24 6.97
N THR A 32 -18.80 -1.46 7.40
CA THR A 32 -18.71 -2.70 6.62
C THR A 32 -20.04 -3.43 6.65
N VAL A 33 -20.26 -4.35 5.72
CA VAL A 33 -21.45 -5.20 5.68
C VAL A 33 -21.05 -6.64 5.95
N ARG A 34 -21.70 -7.25 6.94
CA ARG A 34 -21.63 -8.68 7.18
C ARG A 34 -22.77 -9.38 6.45
N ALA A 35 -22.44 -10.39 5.66
CA ALA A 35 -23.42 -11.35 5.17
C ALA A 35 -23.88 -12.21 6.36
N ALA A 36 -25.19 -12.26 6.62
CA ALA A 36 -25.72 -13.18 7.62
C ALA A 36 -25.86 -14.58 7.01
N ASP A 37 -25.50 -15.59 7.78
CA ASP A 37 -25.60 -16.98 7.34
C ASP A 37 -27.08 -17.34 7.12
N SER A 38 -27.40 -17.82 5.93
CA SER A 38 -28.70 -18.41 5.54
C SER A 38 -29.93 -17.48 5.52
N SER A 39 -29.82 -16.20 5.87
CA SER A 39 -30.87 -15.20 5.64
C SER A 39 -30.30 -14.07 4.79
N SER A 40 -31.05 -13.57 3.80
CA SER A 40 -30.67 -12.46 2.91
C SER A 40 -30.44 -11.10 3.61
N LYS A 41 -30.20 -11.10 4.92
CA LYS A 41 -30.13 -9.92 5.77
C LYS A 41 -28.67 -9.47 5.93
N ALA A 42 -28.30 -8.44 5.17
CA ALA A 42 -27.06 -7.70 5.37
C ALA A 42 -27.09 -6.99 6.74
N VAL A 43 -26.09 -7.24 7.59
CA VAL A 43 -25.95 -6.58 8.89
C VAL A 43 -24.79 -5.58 8.83
N PRO A 44 -25.06 -4.26 8.86
CA PRO A 44 -24.00 -3.25 8.84
C PRO A 44 -23.27 -3.21 10.20
N ARG A 45 -21.97 -2.96 10.15
CA ARG A 45 -21.11 -2.77 11.33
C ARG A 45 -20.26 -1.54 11.14
N ALA A 46 -20.24 -0.68 12.16
CA ALA A 46 -19.46 0.55 12.15
C ALA A 46 -18.43 0.53 13.28
N ARG A 47 -17.23 1.03 13.00
CA ARG A 47 -16.15 1.15 13.99
C ARG A 47 -15.20 2.28 13.64
N THR A 48 -14.62 2.89 14.66
CA THR A 48 -13.59 3.91 14.48
C THR A 48 -12.26 3.27 14.10
N VAL A 49 -11.60 3.84 13.09
CA VAL A 49 -10.29 3.42 12.60
C VAL A 49 -9.39 4.64 12.37
N VAL A 50 -8.08 4.39 12.33
CA VAL A 50 -7.07 5.41 12.09
C VAL A 50 -6.74 5.44 10.60
N PHE A 51 -6.84 6.62 9.99
CA PHE A 51 -6.35 6.86 8.65
C PHE A 51 -4.81 6.80 8.63
N ARG A 52 -4.24 6.01 7.72
CA ARG A 52 -2.79 5.79 7.59
C ARG A 52 -2.19 6.42 6.33
N GLY A 53 -2.95 7.31 5.68
CA GLY A 53 -2.53 7.97 4.45
C GLY A 53 -3.20 7.38 3.21
N MET A 54 -2.67 7.76 2.06
CA MET A 54 -3.12 7.27 0.76
C MET A 54 -2.22 6.13 0.28
N TRP A 55 -2.78 5.22 -0.50
CA TRP A 55 -2.09 4.03 -1.00
C TRP A 55 -0.72 4.38 -1.61
N ALA A 56 0.34 3.81 -1.03
CA ALA A 56 1.74 4.00 -1.43
C ALA A 56 2.17 5.46 -1.62
N CYS A 57 1.51 6.41 -0.93
CA CYS A 57 1.69 7.86 -1.12
C CYS A 57 1.56 8.29 -2.59
N LEU A 58 0.80 7.53 -3.37
CA LEU A 58 0.55 7.79 -4.79
C LEU A 58 -0.58 8.81 -4.94
N PRO A 59 -0.72 9.46 -6.13
CA PRO A 59 -1.88 10.27 -6.47
C PRO A 59 -3.14 9.40 -6.72
N THR A 60 -3.37 8.43 -5.86
CA THR A 60 -4.50 7.49 -5.90
C THR A 60 -5.60 7.95 -4.95
N HIS A 61 -6.84 7.56 -5.21
CA HIS A 61 -7.97 7.90 -4.34
C HIS A 61 -8.26 6.81 -3.30
N LEU A 62 -7.21 6.12 -2.83
CA LEU A 62 -7.32 4.94 -1.97
C LEU A 62 -6.79 5.23 -0.56
N PRO A 63 -7.66 5.61 0.40
CA PRO A 63 -7.31 5.68 1.81
C PRO A 63 -6.86 4.31 2.35
N THR A 64 -5.85 4.32 3.22
CA THR A 64 -5.33 3.10 3.85
C THR A 64 -5.59 3.08 5.35
N ILE A 65 -5.75 1.86 5.86
CA ILE A 65 -5.82 1.56 7.29
C ILE A 65 -4.96 0.34 7.59
N ALA A 66 -4.52 0.21 8.84
CA ALA A 66 -3.94 -1.02 9.37
C ALA A 66 -4.91 -1.63 10.38
N THR A 67 -5.09 -2.95 10.32
CA THR A 67 -5.96 -3.70 11.24
C THR A 67 -5.34 -5.05 11.55
N ASP A 68 -5.62 -5.60 12.73
CA ASP A 68 -5.26 -6.99 13.06
C ASP A 68 -6.07 -7.95 12.18
N ALA A 69 -5.41 -8.98 11.66
CA ALA A 69 -5.99 -9.95 10.73
C ALA A 69 -7.17 -10.74 11.32
N ARG A 70 -7.25 -10.86 12.65
CA ARG A 70 -8.30 -11.58 13.38
C ARG A 70 -9.56 -10.75 13.58
N MET A 71 -9.54 -9.47 13.23
CA MET A 71 -10.70 -8.59 13.38
C MET A 71 -11.78 -8.96 12.37
N ASP A 72 -13.03 -9.01 12.81
CA ASP A 72 -14.21 -9.25 11.97
C ASP A 72 -14.24 -8.42 10.67
N LYS A 73 -13.77 -7.16 10.72
CA LYS A 73 -13.77 -6.25 9.56
C LYS A 73 -12.92 -6.79 8.41
N THR A 74 -11.90 -7.59 8.70
CA THR A 74 -11.00 -8.17 7.70
C THR A 74 -11.78 -9.12 6.79
N LEU A 75 -12.58 -10.01 7.37
CA LEU A 75 -13.44 -10.92 6.62
C LEU A 75 -14.53 -10.17 5.84
N GLU A 76 -15.15 -9.17 6.46
CA GLU A 76 -16.20 -8.36 5.82
C GLU A 76 -15.68 -7.56 4.62
N MET A 77 -14.50 -6.93 4.76
CA MET A 77 -13.82 -6.22 3.67
C MET A 77 -13.38 -7.17 2.55
N ALA A 78 -13.04 -8.40 2.90
CA ALA A 78 -12.64 -9.43 1.95
C ALA A 78 -13.83 -10.15 1.28
N GLY A 79 -15.05 -9.63 1.44
CA GLY A 79 -16.25 -10.16 0.77
C GLY A 79 -16.86 -11.41 1.44
N GLY A 80 -16.37 -11.79 2.62
CA GLY A 80 -16.91 -12.91 3.40
C GLY A 80 -16.50 -14.30 2.94
N THR A 81 -15.65 -14.43 1.92
CA THR A 81 -15.34 -15.72 1.26
C THR A 81 -13.92 -16.22 1.51
N VAL A 82 -13.00 -15.39 1.98
CA VAL A 82 -11.61 -15.79 2.23
C VAL A 82 -11.34 -16.06 3.72
N PRO A 83 -10.50 -17.04 4.05
CA PRO A 83 -9.98 -17.23 5.40
C PRO A 83 -9.40 -15.94 6.01
N THR A 84 -9.56 -15.78 7.32
CA THR A 84 -8.92 -14.70 8.07
C THR A 84 -7.40 -14.74 7.88
N ALA A 85 -6.77 -13.57 7.74
CA ALA A 85 -5.33 -13.39 7.49
C ALA A 85 -4.83 -13.68 6.06
N GLN A 86 -5.72 -13.87 5.09
CA GLN A 86 -5.37 -13.92 3.66
C GLN A 86 -5.73 -12.61 2.96
N SER A 87 -5.11 -12.40 1.81
CA SER A 87 -5.43 -11.33 0.88
C SER A 87 -6.80 -11.60 0.30
N GLY A 88 -7.64 -10.57 0.28
CA GLY A 88 -8.98 -10.68 -0.28
C GLY A 88 -9.58 -9.30 -0.47
N GLY A 89 -10.72 -9.21 -1.13
CA GLY A 89 -11.29 -7.89 -1.36
C GLY A 89 -12.63 -7.92 -2.07
N GLY A 90 -13.10 -6.72 -2.36
CA GLY A 90 -14.35 -6.49 -3.05
C GLY A 90 -15.55 -6.29 -2.12
N GLY A 91 -15.37 -6.41 -0.80
CA GLY A 91 -16.41 -6.14 0.19
C GLY A 91 -16.82 -4.66 0.20
N PRO A 92 -18.13 -4.35 0.27
CA PRO A 92 -18.61 -2.98 0.24
C PRO A 92 -18.32 -2.28 1.58
N VAL A 93 -17.81 -1.05 1.49
CA VAL A 93 -17.52 -0.21 2.65
C VAL A 93 -17.96 1.23 2.46
N GLU A 94 -18.29 1.90 3.56
CA GLU A 94 -18.45 3.35 3.64
C GLU A 94 -17.53 3.90 4.73
N ALA A 95 -16.68 4.86 4.37
CA ALA A 95 -15.81 5.58 5.30
C ALA A 95 -16.33 7.00 5.50
N VAL A 96 -16.55 7.39 6.76
CA VAL A 96 -17.06 8.71 7.13
C VAL A 96 -16.00 9.46 7.93
N PHE A 97 -15.44 10.51 7.34
CA PHE A 97 -14.49 11.41 7.98
C PHE A 97 -15.21 12.67 8.42
N TRP A 98 -14.93 13.11 9.64
CA TRP A 98 -15.41 14.38 10.14
C TRP A 98 -14.21 15.32 10.32
N ALA A 99 -14.19 16.43 9.57
CA ALA A 99 -13.18 17.46 9.65
C ALA A 99 -13.75 18.67 10.44
N PRO A 100 -13.53 18.75 11.76
CA PRO A 100 -14.18 19.73 12.63
C PRO A 100 -13.73 21.16 12.34
N ALA A 101 -12.46 21.38 11.99
CA ALA A 101 -11.90 22.71 11.71
C ALA A 101 -12.63 23.46 10.59
N VAL A 102 -13.06 22.71 9.57
CA VAL A 102 -13.82 23.21 8.41
C VAL A 102 -15.27 22.78 8.41
N GLN A 103 -15.75 22.20 9.53
CA GLN A 103 -17.11 21.67 9.74
C GLN A 103 -17.64 20.83 8.57
N THR A 104 -16.78 19.99 7.98
CA THR A 104 -17.11 19.23 6.76
C THR A 104 -17.10 17.72 7.03
N GLN A 105 -18.14 17.03 6.58
CA GLN A 105 -18.22 15.57 6.59
C GLN A 105 -17.91 15.01 5.20
N TRP A 106 -16.96 14.09 5.10
CA TRP A 106 -16.67 13.34 3.89
C TRP A 106 -17.22 11.92 4.00
N ARG A 107 -17.88 11.45 2.95
CA ARG A 107 -18.40 10.08 2.84
C ARG A 107 -17.82 9.42 1.60
N LEU A 108 -16.95 8.45 1.81
CA LEU A 108 -16.28 7.69 0.76
C LEU A 108 -16.91 6.31 0.71
N ARG A 109 -17.53 5.97 -0.42
CA ARG A 109 -18.15 4.66 -0.66
C ARG A 109 -17.35 3.91 -1.69
N GLY A 110 -17.13 2.62 -1.47
CA GLY A 110 -16.39 1.81 -2.42
C GLY A 110 -16.22 0.37 -1.99
N ARG A 111 -15.22 -0.27 -2.56
CA ARG A 111 -14.79 -1.62 -2.21
C ARG A 111 -13.49 -1.56 -1.43
N ALA A 112 -13.38 -2.42 -0.43
CA ALA A 112 -12.16 -2.58 0.34
C ALA A 112 -11.35 -3.77 -0.17
N TYR A 113 -10.03 -3.68 0.00
CA TYR A 113 -9.09 -4.75 -0.26
C TYR A 113 -8.21 -4.93 0.99
N VAL A 114 -8.03 -6.18 1.39
CA VAL A 114 -7.15 -6.62 2.46
C VAL A 114 -5.89 -7.18 1.81
N ILE A 115 -4.75 -6.71 2.27
CA ILE A 115 -3.44 -7.17 1.83
C ILE A 115 -2.86 -8.02 2.96
N GLY A 116 -2.79 -9.33 2.72
CA GLY A 116 -2.23 -10.31 3.64
C GLY A 116 -0.78 -10.67 3.30
N PRO A 117 -0.15 -11.57 4.08
CA PRO A 117 1.20 -12.05 3.83
C PRO A 117 1.32 -12.93 2.57
N ASP A 118 0.19 -13.41 2.06
CA ASP A 118 0.04 -14.23 0.87
C ASP A 118 -0.06 -13.41 -0.43
N ILE A 119 0.15 -12.09 -0.39
CA ILE A 119 -0.05 -11.18 -1.53
C ILE A 119 0.76 -11.56 -2.76
N ASP A 120 1.89 -12.25 -2.61
CA ASP A 120 2.75 -12.69 -3.72
C ASP A 120 2.37 -14.07 -4.29
N THR A 121 1.39 -14.76 -3.69
CA THR A 121 0.93 -16.09 -4.14
C THR A 121 -0.12 -15.98 -5.25
N ASP A 122 -0.32 -17.05 -6.03
CA ASP A 122 -1.35 -17.09 -7.07
C ASP A 122 -2.77 -16.90 -6.52
N ALA A 123 -3.03 -17.31 -5.27
CA ALA A 123 -4.30 -17.12 -4.61
C ALA A 123 -4.69 -15.62 -4.47
N ALA A 124 -3.69 -14.74 -4.34
CA ALA A 124 -3.88 -13.30 -4.22
C ALA A 124 -3.87 -12.54 -5.57
N ALA A 125 -3.75 -13.25 -6.71
CA ALA A 125 -3.73 -12.64 -8.04
C ALA A 125 -4.93 -11.68 -8.30
N PRO A 126 -6.18 -12.01 -7.91
CA PRO A 126 -7.31 -11.10 -8.11
C PRO A 126 -7.17 -9.78 -7.35
N VAL A 127 -6.55 -9.79 -6.17
CA VAL A 127 -6.28 -8.58 -5.38
C VAL A 127 -5.20 -7.74 -6.05
N ARG A 128 -4.12 -8.36 -6.53
CA ARG A 128 -3.08 -7.67 -7.28
C ARG A 128 -3.61 -7.04 -8.56
N GLU A 129 -4.41 -7.77 -9.33
CA GLU A 129 -5.03 -7.27 -10.57
C GLU A 129 -5.93 -6.06 -10.29
N ALA A 130 -6.74 -6.10 -9.23
CA ALA A 130 -7.59 -4.98 -8.83
C ALA A 130 -6.79 -3.74 -8.39
N LEU A 131 -5.63 -3.94 -7.75
CA LEU A 131 -4.76 -2.86 -7.28
C LEU A 131 -3.78 -2.34 -8.36
N THR A 132 -3.51 -3.14 -9.39
CA THR A 132 -2.54 -2.83 -10.46
C THR A 132 -2.78 -1.47 -11.11
N PRO A 133 -4.01 -1.05 -11.44
CA PRO A 133 -4.26 0.29 -12.00
C PRO A 133 -3.79 1.44 -11.10
N TYR A 134 -3.67 1.18 -9.80
CA TYR A 134 -3.30 2.16 -8.78
C TYR A 134 -1.85 2.01 -8.32
N MET A 135 -1.09 1.07 -8.87
CA MET A 135 0.32 0.89 -8.58
C MET A 135 1.17 1.67 -9.59
N ARG A 136 2.33 2.17 -9.14
CA ARG A 136 3.34 2.64 -10.08
C ARG A 136 3.87 1.42 -10.84
N SER A 137 3.92 1.52 -12.17
CA SER A 137 4.74 0.59 -12.94
C SER A 137 6.19 0.84 -12.53
N THR A 138 6.79 -0.09 -11.79
CA THR A 138 8.23 -0.13 -11.67
C THR A 138 8.74 -0.53 -13.05
N GLY A 139 9.20 0.45 -13.83
CA GLY A 139 9.89 0.16 -15.07
C GLY A 139 11.00 -0.87 -14.81
N ALA A 140 11.22 -1.78 -15.75
CA ALA A 140 12.43 -2.58 -15.80
C ALA A 140 13.64 -1.65 -15.68
N GLY A 141 14.24 -1.58 -14.49
CA GLY A 141 15.23 -0.57 -14.15
C GLY A 141 15.67 -0.75 -12.70
N GLY A 142 16.48 -1.79 -12.47
CA GLY A 142 17.00 -2.10 -11.15
C GLY A 142 17.68 -3.45 -10.99
N LEU A 143 17.68 -4.34 -11.98
CA LEU A 143 18.76 -5.31 -12.08
C LEU A 143 19.97 -4.54 -12.61
N LEU A 144 20.92 -4.25 -11.71
CA LEU A 144 22.31 -4.08 -12.10
C LEU A 144 22.65 -5.23 -13.07
N PRO A 145 23.27 -4.95 -14.23
CA PRO A 145 23.75 -6.03 -15.07
C PRO A 145 24.63 -6.92 -14.22
N GLN A 146 24.20 -8.17 -14.02
CA GLN A 146 25.10 -9.21 -13.54
C GLN A 146 26.30 -9.19 -14.50
N PRO A 147 27.54 -9.02 -14.00
CA PRO A 147 28.70 -9.13 -14.86
C PRO A 147 28.63 -10.51 -15.54
N ALA A 148 28.86 -10.53 -16.86
CA ALA A 148 28.89 -11.76 -17.62
C ALA A 148 29.88 -12.74 -16.94
N PRO A 149 29.59 -14.05 -16.92
CA PRO A 149 30.53 -15.04 -16.41
C PRO A 149 31.77 -15.04 -17.32
N GLY A 150 32.80 -14.31 -16.92
CA GLY A 150 34.02 -14.12 -17.69
C GLY A 150 34.96 -13.03 -17.16
N ASP A 151 34.45 -11.99 -16.49
CA ASP A 151 35.30 -10.92 -15.95
C ASP A 151 35.59 -11.14 -14.46
N THR A 152 36.41 -12.14 -14.17
CA THR A 152 37.19 -12.16 -12.92
C THR A 152 38.61 -11.74 -13.28
N PRO A 153 39.11 -10.56 -12.86
CA PRO A 153 40.52 -10.28 -13.02
C PRO A 153 41.31 -11.23 -12.10
N ASP A 154 42.23 -11.98 -12.69
CA ASP A 154 43.15 -12.88 -11.99
C ASP A 154 43.88 -12.15 -10.85
N PRO A 155 43.91 -12.70 -9.62
CA PRO A 155 44.82 -12.24 -8.60
C PRO A 155 46.21 -12.87 -8.82
N GLU A 156 47.25 -12.06 -8.64
CA GLU A 156 48.68 -12.39 -8.65
C GLU A 156 49.42 -12.48 -10.00
N ALA A 157 50.12 -11.40 -10.33
CA ALA A 157 51.53 -11.49 -10.72
C ALA A 157 52.32 -10.44 -9.94
N GLY A 158 53.12 -10.91 -8.99
CA GLY A 158 53.83 -10.08 -8.02
C GLY A 158 55.12 -9.43 -8.53
N ALA A 159 55.59 -8.53 -7.67
CA ALA A 159 56.98 -8.22 -7.35
C ALA A 159 57.89 -7.54 -8.40
N GLY A 160 58.34 -6.33 -8.06
CA GLY A 160 59.56 -5.76 -8.64
C GLY A 160 59.96 -4.38 -8.11
N ARG A 161 60.73 -4.36 -7.00
CA ARG A 161 61.82 -3.41 -6.65
C ARG A 161 61.47 -1.90 -6.65
N GLY A 162 61.51 -1.15 -5.55
CA GLY A 162 62.58 -1.09 -4.55
C GLY A 162 63.68 -0.09 -4.97
N ALA A 163 63.49 1.21 -4.71
CA ALA A 163 64.55 2.21 -4.54
C ALA A 163 63.96 3.53 -3.99
N GLY A 164 64.28 3.85 -2.73
CA GLY A 164 64.04 5.18 -2.15
C GLY A 164 65.06 6.22 -2.65
N PRO A 165 64.88 7.48 -2.25
CA PRO A 165 65.85 8.00 -1.28
C PRO A 165 65.23 8.90 -0.19
N GLY A 166 65.72 8.68 1.04
CA GLY A 166 66.31 9.69 1.95
C GLY A 166 65.52 10.95 2.36
N PRO A 167 65.38 11.24 3.67
CA PRO A 167 64.75 12.46 4.20
C PRO A 167 65.76 13.60 4.40
N GLN A 168 65.29 14.85 4.24
CA GLN A 168 65.82 16.08 4.86
C GLN A 168 64.59 16.97 5.08
N GLY A 169 64.21 17.48 6.26
CA GLY A 169 65.03 17.96 7.36
C GLY A 169 65.19 19.48 7.20
N GLY A 170 64.29 20.28 7.81
CA GLY A 170 64.29 21.75 7.77
C GLY A 170 62.92 22.34 8.05
#